data_AF-L7PHW1-F1
#
_entry.id   AF-L7PHW1-F1
#
_cell.length_a   1.000
_cell.length_b   1.000
_cell.length_c   1.000
_cell.angle_alpha   90.00
_cell.angle_beta   90.00
_cell.angle_gamma   90.00
#
_symmetry.space_group_name_H-M   'P 1'
#
loop_
_entity.id
_entity.type
_entity.pdbx_description
1 polymer ?
#
loop_
_entity_poly.entity_id
_entity_poly.type
_entity_poly.pdbx_seq_one_letter_code
_entity_poly.pdbx_strand_id
1 'polypeptide(L)'
;AVQINAYTCDRCGSEVFQPVMTKQFLPMTECESSECRENNTKGQLFLSTRASKFIPFQEVKIQEMADQVPVGHIPRTMTINCSGPLTRQLNPGDLVDIAGIFLPTPYTGFRAIRAGLLTDTYLEAQHITQHKKSYNDINMDGRTLRKIEQYEKSGNMYEYLARSIAPEIYGHLDVKKALLLLLIGGVTKEMGDGMHIRGDINVCL
;
A
#
# COMPACT_ATOMS: atom_id res chain seq x y z
N ALA A 1 1.95 6.91 -15.09
CA ALA A 1 2.05 6.03 -16.26
C ALA A 1 1.21 6.59 -17.41
N VAL A 2 1.69 6.49 -18.64
CA VAL A 2 0.89 6.82 -19.83
C VAL A 2 -0.13 5.71 -20.05
N GLN A 3 -1.40 6.07 -20.30
CA GLN A 3 -2.42 5.13 -20.76
C GLN A 3 -2.59 5.21 -22.29
N ILE A 4 -2.60 6.43 -22.84
CA ILE A 4 -2.79 6.69 -24.27
C ILE A 4 -1.75 7.74 -24.67
N ASN A 5 -0.90 7.40 -25.65
CA ASN A 5 -0.05 8.37 -26.31
C ASN A 5 -0.79 8.99 -27.49
N ALA A 6 -0.74 10.31 -27.59
CA ALA A 6 -1.22 11.04 -28.75
C ALA A 6 -0.03 11.58 -29.55
N TYR A 7 -0.05 11.33 -30.85
CA TYR A 7 0.97 11.79 -31.78
C TYR A 7 0.35 12.76 -32.78
N THR A 8 1.00 13.89 -33.03
CA THR A 8 0.57 14.88 -34.03
C THR A 8 1.50 14.80 -35.23
N CYS A 9 0.93 14.76 -36.44
CA CYS A 9 1.71 14.77 -37.67
C CYS A 9 2.07 16.21 -38.08
N ASP A 10 3.32 16.41 -38.53
CA ASP A 10 3.81 17.71 -39.01
C ASP A 10 3.09 18.24 -40.26
N ARG A 11 2.64 17.32 -41.14
CA ARG A 11 2.09 17.68 -42.46
C ARG A 11 0.57 17.79 -42.48
N CYS A 12 -0.12 16.76 -42.02
CA CYS A 12 -1.60 16.73 -42.03
C CYS A 12 -2.23 17.25 -40.73
N GLY A 13 -1.45 17.45 -39.66
CA GLY A 13 -1.97 17.90 -38.37
C GLY A 13 -2.90 16.89 -37.67
N SER A 14 -3.14 15.70 -38.25
CA SER A 14 -3.99 14.67 -37.66
C SER A 14 -3.37 14.09 -36.39
N GLU A 15 -4.21 13.83 -35.39
CA GLU A 15 -3.81 13.18 -34.14
C GLU A 15 -4.00 11.66 -34.24
N VAL A 16 -2.95 10.90 -33.93
CA VAL A 16 -2.95 9.44 -33.89
C VAL A 16 -2.80 8.98 -32.44
N PHE A 17 -3.66 8.06 -32.01
CA PHE A 17 -3.67 7.56 -30.63
C PHE A 17 -3.13 6.13 -30.55
N GLN A 18 -2.13 5.91 -29.70
CA GLN A 18 -1.57 4.59 -29.42
C GLN A 18 -1.89 4.19 -27.95
N PRO A 19 -2.65 3.11 -27.71
CA PRO A 19 -2.86 2.59 -26.36
C PRO A 19 -1.56 1.94 -25.84
N VAL A 20 -1.17 2.30 -24.61
CA VAL A 20 0.03 1.74 -23.96
C VAL A 20 -0.40 0.67 -22.96
N MET A 21 -0.21 -0.60 -23.33
CA MET A 21 -0.57 -1.75 -22.49
C MET A 21 0.60 -2.24 -21.62
N THR A 22 1.82 -2.08 -22.12
CA THR A 22 3.05 -2.60 -21.51
C THR A 22 3.98 -1.48 -21.08
N LYS A 23 4.83 -1.74 -20.07
CA LYS A 23 5.85 -0.77 -19.59
C LYS A 23 6.83 -0.36 -20.70
N GLN A 24 7.05 -1.22 -21.68
CA GLN A 24 7.85 -0.95 -22.86
C GLN A 24 6.95 -0.97 -24.08
N PHE A 25 7.03 0.08 -24.89
CA PHE A 25 6.32 0.22 -26.15
C PHE A 25 7.22 0.93 -27.15
N LEU A 26 6.99 0.66 -28.43
CA LEU A 26 7.66 1.36 -29.53
C LEU A 26 6.79 2.54 -29.94
N PRO A 27 7.34 3.77 -30.00
CA PRO A 27 6.58 4.92 -30.46
C PRO A 27 6.25 4.80 -31.95
N MET A 28 5.05 5.23 -32.33
CA MET A 28 4.67 5.35 -33.73
C MET A 28 5.45 6.49 -34.39
N THR A 29 6.17 6.18 -35.47
CA THR A 29 7.00 7.16 -36.20
C THR A 29 6.38 7.61 -37.52
N GLU A 30 5.57 6.76 -38.16
CA GLU A 30 4.92 7.03 -39.44
C GLU A 30 3.42 7.32 -39.25
N CYS A 31 2.92 8.34 -39.94
CA CYS A 31 1.51 8.72 -39.89
C CYS A 31 0.66 7.80 -40.79
N GLU A 32 -0.36 7.15 -40.20
CA GLU A 32 -1.33 6.27 -40.91
C GLU A 32 -2.58 7.02 -41.39
N SER A 33 -2.60 8.36 -41.35
CA SER A 33 -3.77 9.15 -41.77
C SER A 33 -4.07 8.99 -43.27
N SER A 34 -5.37 9.09 -43.62
CA SER A 34 -5.82 9.01 -45.01
C SER A 34 -5.15 10.07 -45.89
N GLU A 35 -5.00 11.30 -45.39
CA GLU A 35 -4.37 12.41 -46.13
C GLU A 35 -2.89 12.16 -46.46
N CYS A 36 -2.10 11.63 -45.52
CA CYS A 36 -0.70 11.29 -45.78
C CYS A 36 -0.56 10.07 -46.70
N ARG A 37 -1.49 9.11 -46.59
CA ARG A 37 -1.52 7.90 -47.40
C ARG A 37 -1.91 8.17 -48.86
N GLU A 38 -2.89 9.03 -49.09
CA GLU A 38 -3.32 9.43 -50.44
C GLU A 38 -2.27 10.27 -51.15
N ASN A 39 -1.58 11.16 -50.43
CA ASN A 39 -0.54 12.01 -50.99
C ASN A 39 0.84 11.32 -51.14
N ASN A 40 0.97 10.03 -50.76
CA ASN A 40 2.25 9.30 -50.72
C ASN A 40 3.38 10.05 -49.97
N THR A 41 3.01 10.85 -48.98
CA THR A 41 3.97 11.60 -48.15
C THR A 41 4.01 11.04 -46.75
N LYS A 42 5.18 10.57 -46.31
CA LYS A 42 5.40 10.13 -44.93
C LYS A 42 5.68 11.34 -44.04
N GLY A 43 4.64 11.82 -43.36
CA GLY A 43 4.80 12.82 -42.32
C GLY A 43 5.39 12.22 -41.05
N GLN A 44 6.33 12.92 -40.41
CA GLN A 44 6.88 12.52 -39.12
C GLN A 44 5.86 12.77 -38.00
N LEU A 45 5.73 11.81 -37.09
CA LEU A 45 4.90 11.92 -35.90
C LEU A 45 5.71 12.46 -34.72
N PHE A 46 5.14 13.44 -34.01
CA PHE A 46 5.69 13.98 -32.77
C PHE A 46 4.73 13.69 -31.60
N LEU A 47 5.27 13.30 -30.45
CA LEU A 47 4.46 13.01 -29.27
C LEU A 47 3.92 14.31 -28.66
N SER A 48 2.60 14.41 -28.53
CA SER A 48 1.91 15.52 -27.86
C SER A 48 1.57 15.12 -26.43
N THR A 49 2.28 15.69 -25.44
CA THR A 49 2.04 15.41 -24.02
C THR A 49 0.68 15.93 -23.56
N ARG A 50 0.18 17.05 -24.09
CA ARG A 50 -1.11 17.61 -23.70
C ARG A 50 -2.30 16.77 -24.18
N ALA A 51 -2.21 16.19 -25.38
CA ALA A 51 -3.24 15.32 -25.93
C ALA A 51 -3.15 13.88 -25.39
N SER A 52 -2.01 13.52 -24.77
CA SER A 52 -1.81 12.20 -24.16
C SER A 52 -2.51 12.09 -22.80
N LYS A 53 -2.97 10.89 -22.47
CA LYS A 53 -3.63 10.59 -21.19
C LYS A 53 -2.65 9.92 -20.22
N PHE A 54 -2.45 10.56 -19.07
CA PHE A 54 -1.63 10.04 -17.98
C PHE A 54 -2.49 9.62 -16.78
N ILE A 55 -2.10 8.52 -16.14
CA ILE A 55 -2.67 8.02 -14.88
C ILE A 55 -1.57 8.08 -13.81
N PRO A 56 -1.87 8.52 -12.57
CA PRO A 56 -0.89 8.47 -11.50
C PRO A 56 -0.45 7.02 -11.23
N PHE A 57 0.84 6.84 -10.98
CA PHE A 57 1.46 5.55 -10.73
C PHE A 57 2.42 5.69 -9.56
N GLN A 58 2.38 4.74 -8.64
CA GLN A 58 3.25 4.70 -7.46
C GLN A 58 3.73 3.28 -7.22
N GLU A 59 5.03 3.12 -7.02
CA GLU A 59 5.64 1.86 -6.62
C GLU A 59 5.83 1.87 -5.10
N VAL A 60 5.35 0.83 -4.43
CA VAL A 60 5.42 0.65 -2.97
C VAL A 60 6.12 -0.67 -2.68
N LYS A 61 7.00 -0.70 -1.69
CA LYS A 61 7.61 -1.93 -1.20
C LYS A 61 7.00 -2.29 0.14
N ILE A 62 6.44 -3.48 0.24
CA ILE A 62 5.91 -4.02 1.49
C ILE A 62 6.93 -5.01 2.08
N GLN A 63 6.92 -5.12 3.40
CA GLN A 63 7.69 -6.09 4.16
C GLN A 63 6.73 -6.90 5.04
N GLU A 64 7.01 -8.19 5.19
CA GLU A 64 6.26 -9.06 6.10
C GLU A 64 6.34 -8.55 7.55
N MET A 65 5.28 -8.78 8.33
CA MET A 65 5.28 -8.44 9.76
C MET A 65 6.24 -9.34 10.51
N ALA A 66 6.96 -8.79 11.49
CA ALA A 66 7.96 -9.52 12.27
C ALA A 66 7.37 -10.78 12.93
N ASP A 67 6.12 -10.73 13.36
CA ASP A 67 5.41 -11.84 14.02
C ASP A 67 5.16 -13.04 13.08
N GLN A 68 5.18 -12.82 11.77
CA GLN A 68 4.95 -13.86 10.76
C GLN A 68 6.25 -14.50 10.28
N VAL A 69 7.41 -13.95 10.65
CA VAL A 69 8.71 -14.42 10.16
C VAL A 69 9.23 -15.54 11.07
N PRO A 70 9.58 -16.71 10.51
CA PRO A 70 10.11 -17.81 11.30
C PRO A 70 11.51 -17.48 11.85
N VAL A 71 11.84 -18.09 12.98
CA VAL A 71 13.13 -17.87 13.67
C VAL A 71 14.30 -18.17 12.73
N GLY A 72 15.22 -17.23 12.60
CA GLY A 72 16.43 -17.36 11.78
C GLY A 72 16.31 -16.87 10.33
N HIS A 73 15.13 -16.43 9.89
CA HIS A 73 14.95 -15.84 8.56
C HIS A 73 14.88 -14.31 8.62
N ILE A 74 15.30 -13.67 7.52
CA ILE A 74 15.14 -12.23 7.31
C ILE A 74 13.79 -11.99 6.61
N PRO A 75 12.98 -11.01 7.04
CA PRO A 75 11.71 -10.70 6.42
C PRO A 75 11.86 -10.42 4.92
N ARG A 76 10.97 -10.98 4.10
CA ARG A 76 11.01 -10.76 2.65
C ARG A 76 10.28 -9.47 2.28
N THR A 77 10.69 -8.93 1.14
CA THR A 77 10.06 -7.73 0.58
C THR A 77 9.42 -8.06 -0.76
N MET A 78 8.32 -7.37 -1.08
CA MET A 78 7.62 -7.51 -2.35
C MET A 78 7.28 -6.13 -2.89
N THR A 79 7.37 -5.97 -4.20
CA THR A 79 7.00 -4.73 -4.90
C THR A 79 5.52 -4.75 -5.25
N ILE A 80 4.85 -3.64 -5.00
CA ILE A 80 3.44 -3.41 -5.28
C ILE A 80 3.30 -2.18 -6.16
N ASN A 81 2.55 -2.31 -7.24
CA ASN A 81 2.22 -1.21 -8.13
C ASN A 81 0.81 -0.70 -7.82
N CYS A 82 0.72 0.57 -7.43
CA CYS A 82 -0.52 1.29 -7.20
C CYS A 82 -0.79 2.24 -8.37
N SER A 83 -1.98 2.16 -8.95
CA SER A 83 -2.40 2.97 -10.11
C SER A 83 -3.66 3.76 -9.80
N GLY A 84 -3.78 4.95 -10.40
CA GLY A 84 -5.01 5.74 -10.31
C GLY A 84 -5.31 6.26 -8.89
N PRO A 85 -6.54 6.12 -8.38
CA PRO A 85 -6.96 6.72 -7.10
C PRO A 85 -6.33 6.06 -5.87
N LEU A 86 -5.73 4.87 -6.02
CA LEU A 86 -5.00 4.18 -4.96
C LEU A 86 -3.65 4.83 -4.64
N THR A 87 -3.16 5.69 -5.53
CA THR A 87 -1.93 6.45 -5.28
C THR A 87 -2.12 7.44 -4.12
N ARG A 88 -1.05 7.64 -3.35
CA ARG A 88 -1.00 8.53 -2.16
C ARG A 88 -1.91 8.13 -0.99
N GLN A 89 -2.52 6.95 -1.01
CA GLN A 89 -3.26 6.46 0.15
C GLN A 89 -2.31 5.99 1.27
N LEU A 90 -1.14 5.47 0.90
CA LEU A 90 -0.20 4.83 1.82
C LEU A 90 0.94 5.78 2.25
N ASN A 91 1.29 5.76 3.54
CA ASN A 91 2.50 6.37 4.05
C ASN A 91 3.53 5.31 4.50
N PRO A 92 4.83 5.65 4.51
CA PRO A 92 5.85 4.77 5.04
C PRO A 92 5.62 4.46 6.53
N GLY A 93 5.62 3.18 6.90
CA GLY A 93 5.41 2.73 8.29
C GLY A 93 3.96 2.38 8.65
N ASP A 94 3.02 2.57 7.72
CA ASP A 94 1.63 2.18 7.93
C ASP A 94 1.49 0.65 7.96
N LEU A 95 0.57 0.17 8.81
CA LEU A 95 0.18 -1.24 8.84
C LEU A 95 -1.04 -1.42 7.94
N VAL A 96 -0.84 -2.12 6.83
CA VAL A 96 -1.77 -2.15 5.70
C VAL A 96 -1.92 -3.55 5.14
N ASP A 97 -3.14 -3.87 4.76
CA ASP A 97 -3.47 -5.05 3.97
C ASP A 97 -3.76 -4.60 2.55
N ILE A 98 -3.12 -5.24 1.58
CA ILE A 98 -3.26 -4.90 0.16
C ILE A 98 -3.76 -6.14 -0.57
N ALA A 99 -4.94 -6.03 -1.17
CA ALA A 99 -5.49 -7.04 -2.05
C ALA A 99 -5.21 -6.66 -3.50
N GLY A 100 -4.76 -7.63 -4.28
CA GLY A 100 -4.30 -7.37 -5.64
C GLY A 100 -4.09 -8.63 -6.46
N ILE A 101 -3.64 -8.43 -7.70
CA ILE A 101 -3.34 -9.50 -8.64
C ILE A 101 -1.83 -9.69 -8.68
N PHE A 102 -1.37 -10.92 -8.53
CA PHE A 102 0.06 -11.24 -8.58
C PHE A 102 0.49 -11.50 -10.02
N LEU A 103 1.42 -10.68 -10.53
CA LEU A 103 1.84 -10.71 -11.93
C LEU A 103 3.37 -10.79 -12.06
N PRO A 104 3.89 -11.61 -12.98
CA PRO A 104 5.30 -11.58 -13.34
C PRO A 104 5.61 -10.40 -14.28
N THR A 105 6.79 -9.82 -14.12
CA THR A 105 7.38 -8.90 -15.11
C THR A 105 8.43 -9.67 -15.90
N PRO A 106 8.26 -9.84 -17.21
CA PRO A 106 9.28 -10.46 -18.03
C PRO A 106 10.51 -9.55 -18.13
N TYR A 107 11.69 -10.13 -18.03
CA TYR A 107 12.92 -9.43 -18.36
C TYR A 107 13.03 -9.25 -19.87
N THR A 108 13.45 -8.07 -20.31
CA THR A 108 13.60 -7.72 -21.74
C THR A 108 15.06 -7.39 -22.08
N GLY A 109 15.43 -7.52 -23.36
CA GLY A 109 16.76 -7.17 -23.85
C GLY A 109 17.89 -8.06 -23.29
N PHE A 110 19.08 -7.49 -23.07
CA PHE A 110 20.25 -8.24 -22.59
C PHE A 110 20.04 -8.94 -21.24
N ARG A 111 19.11 -8.46 -20.40
CA ARG A 111 18.76 -9.12 -19.14
C ARG A 111 17.96 -10.41 -19.35
N ALA A 112 17.17 -10.51 -20.41
CA ALA A 112 16.44 -11.74 -20.76
C ALA A 112 17.40 -12.90 -21.08
N ILE A 113 18.52 -12.60 -21.74
CA ILE A 113 19.51 -13.61 -22.15
C ILE A 113 20.19 -14.27 -20.93
N ARG A 114 20.35 -13.55 -19.81
CA ARG A 114 20.92 -14.08 -18.56
C ARG A 114 19.89 -14.65 -17.59
N ALA A 115 18.67 -14.10 -17.59
CA ALA A 115 17.66 -14.43 -16.58
C ALA A 115 17.04 -15.83 -16.79
N GLY A 116 17.11 -16.40 -18.00
CA GLY A 116 16.49 -17.69 -18.28
C GLY A 116 14.97 -17.65 -18.03
N LEU A 117 14.47 -18.49 -17.12
CA LEU A 117 13.07 -18.54 -16.70
C LEU A 117 12.75 -17.73 -15.43
N LEU A 118 13.75 -17.08 -14.81
CA LEU A 118 13.52 -16.22 -13.65
C LEU A 118 12.73 -14.99 -14.07
N THR A 119 11.64 -14.71 -13.35
CA THR A 119 10.83 -13.51 -13.54
C THR A 119 10.70 -12.79 -12.22
N ASP A 120 10.86 -11.47 -12.23
CA ASP A 120 10.50 -10.67 -11.08
C ASP A 120 8.98 -10.62 -10.98
N THR A 121 8.46 -10.66 -9.77
CA THR A 121 7.02 -10.60 -9.55
C THR A 121 6.67 -9.31 -8.82
N TYR A 122 5.49 -8.80 -9.13
CA TYR A 122 4.92 -7.67 -8.41
C TYR A 122 3.43 -7.92 -8.19
N LEU A 123 2.90 -7.26 -7.18
CA LEU A 123 1.46 -7.23 -6.93
C LEU A 123 0.87 -5.97 -7.55
N GLU A 124 -0.15 -6.10 -8.39
CA GLU A 124 -0.96 -4.98 -8.84
C GLU A 124 -2.09 -4.74 -7.81
N ALA A 125 -2.04 -3.60 -7.12
CA ALA A 125 -3.00 -3.28 -6.07
C ALA A 125 -4.39 -3.00 -6.67
N GLN A 126 -5.41 -3.69 -6.16
CA GLN A 126 -6.82 -3.47 -6.49
C GLN A 126 -7.56 -2.78 -5.33
N HIS A 127 -7.22 -3.17 -4.09
CA HIS A 127 -7.80 -2.61 -2.89
C HIS A 127 -6.77 -2.51 -1.77
N ILE A 128 -6.82 -1.42 -1.01
CA ILE A 128 -5.90 -1.12 0.08
C ILE A 128 -6.73 -0.85 1.33
N THR A 129 -6.52 -1.65 2.37
CA THR A 129 -7.14 -1.51 3.69
C THR A 129 -6.08 -1.15 4.71
N GLN A 130 -6.22 0.02 5.32
CA GLN A 130 -5.30 0.50 6.35
C GLN A 130 -5.86 0.15 7.72
N HIS A 131 -5.07 -0.54 8.55
CA HIS A 131 -5.49 -0.93 9.90
C HIS A 131 -5.25 0.17 10.93
N LYS A 132 -4.21 0.98 10.73
CA LYS A 132 -3.92 2.15 11.57
C LYS A 132 -4.51 3.42 10.98
N LYS A 133 -5.80 3.40 10.61
CA LYS A 133 -6.53 4.67 10.54
C LYS A 133 -6.50 5.28 11.95
N SER A 134 -6.37 6.60 12.07
CA SER A 134 -6.52 7.28 13.36
C SER A 134 -7.71 6.66 14.10
N TYR A 135 -7.55 6.34 15.38
CA TYR A 135 -8.43 5.52 16.27
C TYR A 135 -9.96 5.66 16.10
N ASN A 136 -10.42 6.68 15.39
CA ASN A 136 -11.80 7.02 15.06
C ASN A 136 -12.51 6.06 14.10
N ASP A 137 -11.79 5.24 13.31
CA ASP A 137 -12.37 4.42 12.23
C ASP A 137 -12.36 2.89 12.50
N ILE A 138 -12.18 2.47 13.75
CA ILE A 138 -12.37 1.06 14.10
C ILE A 138 -13.87 0.77 14.06
N ASN A 139 -14.34 0.16 12.97
CA ASN A 139 -15.69 -0.39 12.87
C ASN A 139 -15.84 -1.55 13.87
N MET A 140 -16.22 -1.21 15.09
CA MET A 140 -16.49 -2.18 16.15
C MET A 140 -17.76 -2.95 15.80
N ASP A 141 -17.60 -4.24 15.54
CA ASP A 141 -18.70 -5.13 15.22
C ASP A 141 -19.71 -5.19 16.38
N GLY A 142 -21.02 -5.12 16.09
CA GLY A 142 -22.07 -5.00 17.13
C GLY A 142 -22.09 -6.16 18.14
N ARG A 143 -21.56 -7.32 17.75
CA ARG A 143 -21.37 -8.47 18.65
C ARG A 143 -20.28 -8.23 19.68
N THR A 144 -19.20 -7.56 19.28
CA THR A 144 -18.06 -7.22 20.14
C THR A 144 -18.49 -6.19 21.18
N LEU A 145 -19.25 -5.16 20.77
CA LEU A 145 -19.83 -4.17 21.68
C LEU A 145 -20.71 -4.81 22.75
N ARG A 146 -21.61 -5.72 22.37
CA ARG A 146 -22.46 -6.44 23.35
C ARG A 146 -21.66 -7.24 24.37
N LYS A 147 -20.55 -7.87 23.95
CA LYS A 147 -19.66 -8.57 24.88
C LYS A 147 -18.99 -7.58 25.84
N ILE A 148 -18.51 -6.45 25.34
CA ILE A 148 -17.89 -5.40 26.16
C ILE A 148 -18.89 -4.90 27.23
N GLU A 149 -20.13 -4.57 26.85
CA GLU A 149 -21.18 -4.15 27.79
C GLU A 149 -21.51 -5.24 28.84
N GLN A 150 -21.47 -6.51 28.44
CA GLN A 150 -21.68 -7.62 29.36
C GLN A 150 -20.57 -7.70 30.42
N TYR A 151 -19.31 -7.50 30.01
CA TYR A 151 -18.18 -7.50 30.93
C TYR A 151 -18.15 -6.25 31.82
N GLU A 152 -18.59 -5.09 31.32
CA GLU A 152 -18.71 -3.87 32.13
C GLU A 152 -19.64 -4.09 33.33
N LYS A 153 -20.79 -4.77 33.11
CA LYS A 153 -21.76 -5.08 34.17
C LYS A 153 -21.26 -6.06 35.22
N SER A 154 -20.17 -6.77 34.97
CA SER A 154 -19.62 -7.77 35.91
C SER A 154 -18.89 -7.15 37.11
N GLY A 155 -18.54 -5.86 37.06
CA GLY A 155 -17.93 -5.11 38.17
C GLY A 155 -16.45 -5.45 38.49
N ASN A 156 -15.93 -6.60 38.02
CA ASN A 156 -14.59 -7.09 38.34
C ASN A 156 -13.63 -7.12 37.12
N MET A 157 -13.81 -6.20 36.17
CA MET A 157 -13.05 -6.20 34.90
C MET A 157 -11.54 -6.09 35.09
N TYR A 158 -11.08 -5.25 36.02
CA TYR A 158 -9.65 -5.04 36.26
C TYR A 158 -8.93 -6.31 36.72
N GLU A 159 -9.51 -7.04 37.68
CA GLU A 159 -8.93 -8.27 38.19
C GLU A 159 -9.09 -9.43 37.20
N TYR A 160 -10.23 -9.48 36.49
CA TYR A 160 -10.46 -10.47 35.44
C TYR A 160 -9.39 -10.37 34.34
N LEU A 161 -9.17 -9.17 33.78
CA LEU A 161 -8.17 -8.92 32.75
C LEU A 161 -6.75 -9.20 33.25
N ALA A 162 -6.42 -8.79 34.49
CA ALA A 162 -5.12 -9.06 35.07
C ALA A 162 -4.86 -10.57 35.23
N ARG A 163 -5.88 -11.37 35.58
CA ARG A 163 -5.75 -12.84 35.64
C ARG A 163 -5.67 -13.47 34.25
N SER A 164 -6.28 -12.87 33.24
CA SER A 164 -6.19 -13.32 31.85
C SER A 164 -4.80 -13.08 31.23
N ILE A 165 -4.00 -12.16 31.76
CA ILE A 165 -2.60 -11.98 31.35
C ILE A 165 -1.76 -13.11 31.92
N ALA A 166 -1.10 -13.88 31.03
CA ALA A 166 -0.25 -15.01 31.38
C ALA A 166 -0.91 -15.98 32.40
N PRO A 167 -2.02 -16.66 32.03
CA PRO A 167 -2.77 -17.50 32.96
C PRO A 167 -1.96 -18.72 33.44
N GLU A 168 -0.90 -19.07 32.72
CA GLU A 168 0.02 -20.17 33.05
C GLU A 168 0.91 -19.87 34.28
N ILE A 169 1.06 -18.59 34.65
CA ILE A 169 1.88 -18.17 35.80
C ILE A 169 0.96 -17.96 37.01
N TYR A 170 1.19 -18.72 38.08
CA TYR A 170 0.48 -18.55 39.35
C TYR A 170 0.97 -17.32 40.13
N GLY A 171 0.04 -16.60 40.76
CA GLY A 171 0.35 -15.45 41.63
C GLY A 171 0.71 -14.17 40.88
N HIS A 172 1.51 -13.31 41.53
CA HIS A 172 2.00 -12.02 41.01
C HIS A 172 0.93 -11.12 40.38
N LEU A 173 -0.24 -11.05 41.00
CA LEU A 173 -1.37 -10.26 40.50
C LEU A 173 -1.01 -8.78 40.29
N ASP A 174 -0.20 -8.20 41.16
CA ASP A 174 0.20 -6.79 41.07
C ASP A 174 1.12 -6.51 39.87
N VAL A 175 2.01 -7.46 39.53
CA VAL A 175 2.86 -7.38 38.33
C VAL A 175 2.01 -7.48 37.07
N LYS A 176 1.05 -8.42 37.04
CA LYS A 176 0.12 -8.56 35.91
C LYS A 176 -0.77 -7.33 35.75
N LYS A 177 -1.19 -6.70 36.86
CA LYS A 177 -1.90 -5.43 36.89
C LYS A 177 -1.06 -4.29 36.31
N ALA A 178 0.24 -4.21 36.64
CA ALA A 178 1.16 -3.23 36.07
C ALA A 178 1.33 -3.43 34.54
N LEU A 179 1.47 -4.68 34.09
CA LEU A 179 1.54 -5.02 32.67
C LEU A 179 0.23 -4.72 31.92
N LEU A 180 -0.93 -4.93 32.56
CA LEU A 180 -2.23 -4.55 32.00
C LEU A 180 -2.30 -3.04 31.74
N LEU A 181 -1.88 -2.23 32.71
CA LEU A 181 -1.85 -0.77 32.57
C LEU A 181 -0.84 -0.30 31.51
N LEU A 182 0.28 -1.03 31.36
CA LEU A 182 1.26 -0.79 30.31
C LEU A 182 0.67 -1.01 28.91
N LEU A 183 -0.13 -2.07 28.71
CA LEU A 183 -0.78 -2.38 27.43
C LEU A 183 -1.91 -1.40 27.08
N ILE A 184 -2.68 -0.96 28.08
CA ILE A 184 -3.72 0.06 27.89
C ILE A 184 -3.07 1.42 27.56
N GLY A 185 -1.91 1.70 28.16
CA GLY A 185 -1.19 2.95 27.99
C GLY A 185 -1.91 4.11 28.67
N GLY A 186 -1.43 5.33 28.38
CA GLY A 186 -2.03 6.56 28.86
C GLY A 186 -2.37 7.51 27.72
N VAL A 187 -3.09 8.58 28.05
CA VAL A 187 -3.47 9.60 27.06
C VAL A 187 -2.32 10.58 26.86
N THR A 188 -1.88 10.74 25.61
CA THR A 188 -0.94 11.80 25.23
C THR A 188 -1.64 13.16 25.37
N LYS A 189 -0.96 14.12 26.01
CA LYS A 189 -1.49 15.47 26.17
C LYS A 189 -0.70 16.46 25.33
N GLU A 190 -1.41 17.20 24.51
CA GLU A 190 -0.84 18.32 23.75
C GLU A 190 -1.18 19.61 24.50
N MET A 191 -0.16 20.35 24.90
CA MET A 191 -0.33 21.66 25.52
C MET A 191 -0.48 22.72 24.41
N GLY A 192 -1.24 23.78 24.67
CA GLY A 192 -1.48 24.87 23.71
C GLY A 192 -0.20 25.55 23.18
N ASP A 193 0.92 25.37 23.87
CA ASP A 193 2.25 25.88 23.49
C ASP A 193 3.01 24.97 22.51
N GLY A 194 2.39 23.89 22.00
CA GLY A 194 3.03 22.93 21.09
C GLY A 194 3.91 21.88 21.77
N MET A 195 3.90 21.82 23.11
CA MET A 195 4.58 20.77 23.87
C MET A 195 3.70 19.51 23.96
N HIS A 196 4.25 18.36 23.56
CA HIS A 196 3.58 17.06 23.66
C HIS A 196 4.12 16.27 24.86
N ILE A 197 3.25 15.92 25.79
CA ILE A 197 3.57 15.06 26.94
C ILE A 197 3.15 13.64 26.60
N ARG A 198 4.12 12.72 26.58
CA ARG A 198 3.90 11.29 26.33
C ARG A 198 3.05 10.69 27.46
N GLY A 199 1.99 9.97 27.09
CA GLY A 199 1.10 9.28 28.02
C GLY A 199 1.53 7.84 28.34
N ASP A 200 2.38 7.24 27.52
CA ASP A 200 2.82 5.85 27.73
C ASP A 200 3.70 5.72 28.97
N ILE A 201 3.49 4.62 29.69
CA ILE A 201 4.24 4.27 30.90
C ILE A 201 5.38 3.34 30.48
N ASN A 202 6.54 3.44 31.13
CA ASN A 202 7.60 2.44 31.03
C ASN A 202 7.81 1.82 32.40
N VAL A 203 7.75 0.49 32.51
CA VAL A 203 7.91 -0.24 33.76
C VAL A 203 9.19 -1.06 33.70
N CYS A 204 10.00 -0.99 34.75
CA CYS A 204 11.14 -1.88 34.99
C CYS A 204 10.78 -2.77 36.18
N LEU A 205 11.03 -4.08 36.07
CA LEU A 205 10.66 -5.11 37.05
C LEU A 205 11.90 -5.82 37.59
#